data_AF-A0A9P8ZKA4-F1
#
_entry.id   AF-A0A9P8ZKA4-F1
#
_cell.length_a   1.000
_cell.length_b   1.000
_cell.length_c   1.000
_cell.angle_alpha   90.00
_cell.angle_beta   90.00
_cell.angle_gamma   90.00
#
_symmetry.space_group_name_H-M   'P 1'
#
loop_
_entity.id
_entity.type
_entity.pdbx_description
1 polymer ?
#
loop_
_entity_poly.entity_id
_entity_poly.type
_entity_poly.pdbx_seq_one_letter_code
_entity_poly.pdbx_strand_id
1 'polypeptide(L)'
;MQANERILIIRLTESSANEVDTVYTQSTNEILGSVEEGSTNFSAASPEHMNASPDHKREQKRKLTAQERREAKVTKELAEIMAIPEPPKGATNAYKCFVQHCYQSSAIAGKFGFVQNDVATLWKALSTTERQRFTKEASDINKLRAVEHDKWAEAVGYTNILKINRERVRSGKQKLRIPASVRPVRKTPVLSIFVKAKFASGEFSYSEGFAPAMKRAGELWRELTPSQKVYEAQSDSDYQQRLAARSKA
;
A
#
# COMPACT_ATOMS: atom_id res chain seq x y z
N MET A 1 47.32 -41.71 17.02
CA MET A 1 46.55 -40.52 16.63
C MET A 1 45.16 -40.98 16.18
N GLN A 2 44.19 -40.99 17.09
CA GLN A 2 42.80 -41.39 16.81
C GLN A 2 41.94 -40.12 16.72
N ALA A 3 41.25 -39.96 15.59
CA ALA A 3 40.33 -38.86 15.34
C ALA A 3 38.97 -39.19 15.97
N ASN A 4 38.48 -38.30 16.84
CA ASN A 4 37.15 -38.36 17.44
C ASN A 4 36.14 -37.68 16.52
N GLU A 5 35.44 -38.46 15.70
CA GLU A 5 34.23 -38.02 15.00
C GLU A 5 33.02 -38.14 15.93
N ARG A 6 32.59 -37.02 16.51
CA ARG A 6 31.30 -36.92 17.23
C ARG A 6 30.20 -36.57 16.23
N ILE A 7 29.54 -37.61 15.71
CA ILE A 7 28.29 -37.49 14.97
C ILE A 7 27.16 -37.15 15.96
N LEU A 8 26.66 -35.92 15.89
CA LEU A 8 25.52 -35.45 16.68
C LEU A 8 24.23 -35.79 15.91
N ILE A 9 23.69 -36.98 16.17
CA ILE A 9 22.38 -37.41 15.65
C ILE A 9 21.30 -36.67 16.44
N ILE A 10 20.72 -35.63 15.85
CA ILE A 10 19.51 -34.98 16.36
C ILE A 10 18.33 -35.90 16.02
N ARG A 11 17.83 -36.63 17.02
CA ARG A 11 16.54 -37.33 16.94
C ARG A 11 15.42 -36.29 16.91
N LEU A 12 14.80 -36.11 15.75
CA LEU A 12 13.48 -35.47 15.64
C LEU A 12 12.43 -36.49 16.07
N THR A 13 11.88 -36.31 17.26
CA THR A 13 10.68 -37.02 17.70
C THR A 13 9.49 -36.49 16.91
N GLU A 14 8.87 -37.37 16.14
CA GLU A 14 7.53 -37.20 15.58
C GLU A 14 6.54 -37.06 16.74
N SER A 15 6.14 -35.83 17.04
CA SER A 15 5.02 -35.55 17.93
C SER A 15 3.82 -35.16 17.09
N SER A 16 2.96 -36.17 16.91
CA SER A 16 1.50 -36.12 17.00
C SER A 16 0.79 -34.84 16.54
N ALA A 17 -0.11 -35.06 15.58
CA ALA A 17 -1.27 -34.24 15.31
C ALA A 17 -1.86 -33.61 16.58
N ASN A 18 -2.11 -32.31 16.52
CA ASN A 18 -3.18 -31.66 17.27
C ASN A 18 -3.65 -30.43 16.50
N GLU A 19 -4.97 -30.29 16.54
CA GLU A 19 -5.81 -29.25 15.96
C GLU A 19 -5.25 -27.85 16.21
N VAL A 20 -5.25 -27.01 15.19
CA VAL A 20 -5.16 -25.56 15.39
C VAL A 20 -6.55 -25.00 15.19
N ASP A 21 -7.30 -25.01 16.28
CA ASP A 21 -8.44 -24.14 16.47
C ASP A 21 -8.01 -22.69 16.25
N THR A 22 -8.79 -22.01 15.42
CA THR A 22 -8.79 -20.57 15.23
C THR A 22 -9.10 -19.88 16.56
N VAL A 23 -8.10 -19.24 17.18
CA VAL A 23 -8.35 -18.23 18.22
C VAL A 23 -7.84 -16.88 17.75
N TYR A 24 -8.82 -16.13 17.27
CA TYR A 24 -8.81 -14.71 16.98
C TYR A 24 -8.75 -13.95 18.32
N THR A 25 -7.60 -13.39 18.69
CA THR A 25 -7.51 -12.52 19.87
C THR A 25 -8.04 -11.14 19.51
N GLN A 26 -9.28 -10.88 19.93
CA GLN A 26 -9.82 -9.53 20.13
C GLN A 26 -9.06 -8.88 21.28
N SER A 27 -8.37 -7.76 21.03
CA SER A 27 -7.86 -6.89 22.10
C SER A 27 -8.86 -5.74 22.26
N THR A 28 -9.70 -5.84 23.28
CA THR A 28 -10.65 -4.81 23.69
C THR A 28 -9.97 -3.72 24.52
N ASN A 29 -10.48 -2.51 24.36
CA ASN A 29 -10.30 -1.35 25.22
C ASN A 29 -10.62 -1.66 26.67
N GLU A 30 -9.93 -0.99 27.61
CA GLU A 30 -10.49 -0.45 28.87
C GLU A 30 -9.35 0.06 29.78
N ILE A 31 -9.14 1.37 29.85
CA ILE A 31 -8.78 2.03 31.13
C ILE A 31 -9.57 3.34 31.19
N LEU A 32 -10.71 3.24 31.87
CA LEU A 32 -11.44 4.33 32.50
C LEU A 32 -10.61 4.87 33.68
N GLY A 33 -10.44 6.18 33.73
CA GLY A 33 -10.02 6.92 34.93
C GLY A 33 -10.96 8.09 35.12
N SER A 34 -11.88 7.94 36.08
CA SER A 34 -12.90 8.91 36.48
C SER A 34 -12.50 9.61 37.79
N VAL A 35 -13.12 10.79 38.02
CA VAL A 35 -13.33 11.49 39.32
C VAL A 35 -12.09 12.27 39.80
N GLU A 36 -12.13 13.59 40.03
CA GLU A 36 -12.88 14.25 41.10
C GLU A 36 -13.36 15.67 40.79
N GLU A 37 -14.54 15.94 41.34
CA GLU A 37 -15.27 17.20 41.42
C GLU A 37 -14.62 18.15 42.43
N GLY A 38 -14.58 19.43 42.10
CA GLY A 38 -14.08 20.50 42.99
C GLY A 38 -14.89 21.76 42.81
N SER A 39 -16.14 21.74 43.29
CA SER A 39 -17.02 22.89 43.45
C SER A 39 -16.61 23.71 44.67
N THR A 40 -16.42 25.02 44.53
CA THR A 40 -16.81 26.00 45.56
C THR A 40 -17.04 27.39 44.95
N ASN A 41 -18.21 27.94 45.28
CA ASN A 41 -18.69 29.26 44.95
C ASN A 41 -17.89 30.34 45.70
N PHE A 42 -17.61 31.46 45.04
CA PHE A 42 -17.43 32.74 45.73
C PHE A 42 -18.27 33.84 45.08
N SER A 43 -18.98 34.53 45.95
CA SER A 43 -20.03 35.50 45.69
C SER A 43 -19.48 36.92 45.52
N ALA A 44 -20.15 37.66 44.63
CA ALA A 44 -20.42 39.10 44.64
C ALA A 44 -19.31 40.11 45.02
N ALA A 45 -18.94 40.96 44.06
CA ALA A 45 -19.20 42.41 44.12
C ALA A 45 -18.74 43.08 42.82
N SER A 46 -19.67 43.76 42.14
CA SER A 46 -19.37 44.79 41.15
C SER A 46 -18.96 46.06 41.89
N PRO A 47 -18.03 46.87 41.35
CA PRO A 47 -18.51 48.14 40.82
C PRO A 47 -17.84 48.58 39.51
N GLU A 48 -18.56 49.51 38.90
CA GLU A 48 -18.38 50.18 37.62
C GLU A 48 -17.06 50.95 37.43
N HIS A 49 -16.87 51.38 36.18
CA HIS A 49 -15.93 52.40 35.67
C HIS A 49 -14.47 51.97 35.46
N MET A 50 -14.07 51.74 34.21
CA MET A 50 -13.61 52.81 33.31
C MET A 50 -13.16 52.25 31.95
N ASN A 51 -13.49 53.03 30.92
CA ASN A 51 -13.09 52.89 29.54
C ASN A 51 -11.57 52.68 29.39
N ALA A 52 -11.17 51.51 28.90
CA ALA A 52 -9.90 51.33 28.21
C ALA A 52 -10.20 50.85 26.79
N SER A 53 -9.81 51.68 25.81
CA SER A 53 -9.97 51.48 24.38
C SER A 53 -9.76 50.02 23.94
N PRO A 54 -10.51 49.54 22.94
CA PRO A 54 -10.09 48.37 22.18
C PRO A 54 -8.91 48.83 21.32
N ASP A 55 -7.74 48.93 21.93
CA ASP A 55 -6.51 49.16 21.21
C ASP A 55 -6.32 47.92 20.34
N HIS A 56 -6.69 48.10 19.07
CA HIS A 56 -6.62 47.11 18.03
C HIS A 56 -5.18 46.62 17.97
N LYS A 57 -4.90 45.55 18.70
CA LYS A 57 -3.75 44.69 18.52
C LYS A 57 -3.98 43.95 17.20
N ARG A 58 -3.90 44.73 16.12
CA ARG A 58 -3.89 44.29 14.73
C ARG A 58 -2.55 43.61 14.56
N GLU A 59 -2.51 42.38 15.05
CA GLU A 59 -1.40 41.45 14.93
C GLU A 59 -1.01 41.46 13.45
N GLN A 60 0.10 42.15 13.17
CA GLN A 60 0.61 42.31 11.82
C GLN A 60 0.97 40.90 11.35
N LYS A 61 0.05 40.25 10.63
CA LYS A 61 0.29 38.97 9.97
C LYS A 61 1.51 39.16 9.08
N ARG A 62 2.69 38.81 9.59
CA ARG A 62 3.93 38.78 8.83
C ARG A 62 3.62 37.96 7.59
N LYS A 63 3.70 38.59 6.42
CA LYS A 63 3.45 37.91 5.15
C LYS A 63 4.57 36.89 5.01
N LEU A 64 4.24 35.61 5.27
CA LEU A 64 5.14 34.49 5.02
C LEU A 64 5.75 34.63 3.63
N THR A 65 7.07 34.49 3.57
CA THR A 65 7.83 34.46 2.33
C THR A 65 7.34 33.32 1.44
N ALA A 66 7.59 33.42 0.14
CA ALA A 66 7.17 32.38 -0.81
C ALA A 66 7.76 31.01 -0.45
N GLN A 67 8.95 30.98 0.15
CA GLN A 67 9.60 29.77 0.63
C GLN A 67 8.88 29.16 1.84
N GLU A 68 8.62 29.95 2.88
CA GLU A 68 7.90 29.47 4.08
C GLU A 68 6.50 28.95 3.73
N ARG A 69 5.82 29.57 2.76
CA ARG A 69 4.52 29.06 2.27
C ARG A 69 4.63 27.71 1.59
N ARG A 70 5.71 27.47 0.84
CA ARG A 70 5.98 26.17 0.19
C ARG A 70 6.29 25.12 1.23
N GLU A 71 7.13 25.44 2.21
CA GLU A 71 7.48 24.54 3.31
C GLU A 71 6.26 24.19 4.16
N ALA A 72 5.44 25.18 4.55
CA ALA A 72 4.18 24.94 5.27
C ALA A 72 3.19 24.08 4.48
N LYS A 73 3.17 24.21 3.15
CA LYS A 73 2.33 23.35 2.30
C LYS A 73 2.85 21.91 2.28
N VAL A 74 4.16 21.72 2.16
CA VAL A 74 4.78 20.39 2.16
C VAL A 74 4.59 19.70 3.51
N THR A 75 4.78 20.40 4.63
CA THR A 75 4.56 19.83 5.96
C THR A 75 3.10 19.45 6.18
N LYS A 76 2.16 20.28 5.74
CA LYS A 76 0.73 19.95 5.78
C LYS A 76 0.40 18.71 4.94
N GLU A 77 0.92 18.62 3.72
CA GLU A 77 0.73 17.45 2.85
C GLU A 77 1.33 16.19 3.48
N LEU A 78 2.51 16.28 4.10
CA LEU A 78 3.14 15.16 4.79
C LEU A 78 2.34 14.71 6.01
N ALA A 79 1.84 15.64 6.82
CA ALA A 79 1.00 15.34 7.97
C ALA A 79 -0.32 14.66 7.55
N GLU A 80 -0.93 15.12 6.45
CA GLU A 80 -2.12 14.48 5.87
C GLU A 80 -1.80 13.02 5.48
N ILE A 81 -0.63 12.78 4.88
CA ILE A 81 -0.22 11.44 4.45
C ILE A 81 0.12 10.53 5.64
N MET A 82 0.74 11.07 6.68
CA MET A 82 1.06 10.33 7.90
C MET A 82 -0.19 9.96 8.70
N ALA A 83 -1.30 10.68 8.54
CA ALA A 83 -2.59 10.32 9.13
C ALA A 83 -3.29 9.15 8.42
N ILE A 84 -2.86 8.80 7.19
CA ILE A 84 -3.41 7.66 6.46
C ILE A 84 -2.85 6.36 7.09
N PRO A 85 -3.67 5.33 7.35
CA PRO A 85 -3.19 4.06 7.88
C PRO A 85 -2.09 3.48 7.01
N GLU A 86 -1.05 2.94 7.64
CA GLU A 86 0.08 2.35 6.94
C GLU A 86 -0.36 1.17 6.06
N PRO A 87 0.26 1.00 4.88
CA PRO A 87 -0.02 -0.15 4.04
C PRO A 87 0.40 -1.45 4.74
N PRO A 88 -0.31 -2.57 4.50
CA PRO A 88 0.12 -3.88 4.96
C PRO A 88 1.56 -4.19 4.54
N LYS A 89 2.22 -5.03 5.34
CA LYS A 89 3.61 -5.42 5.09
C LYS A 89 3.75 -6.06 3.70
N GLY A 90 4.87 -5.76 3.03
CA GLY A 90 5.14 -6.26 1.68
C GLY A 90 5.34 -7.77 1.59
N ALA A 91 5.64 -8.27 0.40
CA ALA A 91 5.80 -9.71 0.17
C ALA A 91 6.89 -10.36 1.06
N THR A 92 6.59 -11.56 1.54
CA THR A 92 7.51 -12.44 2.25
C THR A 92 8.09 -13.48 1.28
N ASN A 93 9.32 -13.92 1.52
CA ASN A 93 9.94 -15.04 0.82
C ASN A 93 10.20 -16.20 1.79
N ALA A 94 10.50 -17.38 1.27
CA ALA A 94 10.71 -18.59 2.07
C ALA A 94 11.77 -18.40 3.16
N TYR A 95 12.87 -17.72 2.84
CA TYR A 95 13.93 -17.41 3.81
C TYR A 95 13.43 -16.54 4.97
N LYS A 96 12.60 -15.52 4.71
CA LYS A 96 12.00 -14.69 5.77
C LYS A 96 11.06 -15.48 6.67
N CYS A 97 10.26 -16.41 6.12
CA CYS A 97 9.45 -17.34 6.92
C CYS A 97 10.35 -18.19 7.83
N PHE A 98 11.42 -18.77 7.28
CA PHE A 98 12.37 -19.55 8.05
C PHE A 98 13.06 -18.74 9.16
N VAL A 99 13.55 -17.54 8.84
CA VAL A 99 14.15 -16.63 9.82
C VAL A 99 13.17 -16.35 10.97
N GLN A 100 11.90 -16.04 10.64
CA GLN A 100 10.85 -15.84 11.63
C GLN A 100 10.62 -17.09 12.50
N HIS A 101 10.58 -18.27 11.88
CA HIS A 101 10.47 -19.54 12.58
C HIS A 101 11.65 -19.78 13.53
N CYS A 102 12.89 -19.48 13.13
CA CYS A 102 14.07 -19.58 13.99
C CYS A 102 14.02 -18.64 15.20
N TYR A 103 13.47 -17.43 15.05
CA TYR A 103 13.25 -16.51 16.17
C TYR A 103 12.17 -17.02 17.12
N GLN A 104 11.09 -17.58 16.60
CA GLN A 104 9.98 -18.11 17.41
C GLN A 104 10.34 -19.39 18.16
N SER A 105 11.15 -20.26 17.55
CA SER A 105 11.56 -21.56 18.12
C SER A 105 12.69 -21.47 19.15
N SER A 106 13.05 -20.27 19.62
CA SER A 106 14.12 -20.02 20.60
C SER A 106 15.52 -20.51 20.23
N ALA A 107 15.71 -21.10 19.04
CA ALA A 107 17.02 -21.51 18.53
C ALA A 107 18.03 -20.35 18.53
N ILE A 108 17.53 -19.11 18.54
CA ILE A 108 18.31 -17.90 18.35
C ILE A 108 17.89 -16.73 19.27
N ALA A 109 17.02 -16.97 20.25
CA ALA A 109 16.56 -15.93 21.16
C ALA A 109 17.75 -15.33 21.96
N GLY A 110 17.95 -14.01 21.86
CA GLY A 110 18.91 -13.25 22.68
C GLY A 110 20.24 -12.83 22.03
N LYS A 111 20.51 -13.16 20.75
CA LYS A 111 21.82 -12.86 20.11
C LYS A 111 21.70 -12.09 18.78
N PHE A 112 21.01 -10.95 18.74
CA PHE A 112 20.76 -10.20 17.48
C PHE A 112 22.01 -9.92 16.60
N GLY A 113 23.21 -9.77 17.17
CA GLY A 113 24.42 -9.35 16.45
C GLY A 113 25.21 -10.45 15.71
N PHE A 114 25.14 -11.72 16.12
CA PHE A 114 25.93 -12.83 15.52
C PHE A 114 25.10 -13.75 14.62
N VAL A 115 23.80 -13.48 14.50
CA VAL A 115 22.81 -14.47 14.11
C VAL A 115 22.55 -14.56 12.61
N GLN A 116 22.86 -13.51 11.84
CA GLN A 116 22.56 -13.54 10.40
C GLN A 116 23.41 -14.58 9.65
N ASN A 117 24.67 -14.77 10.02
CA ASN A 117 25.53 -15.78 9.38
C ASN A 117 25.12 -17.21 9.77
N ASP A 118 24.73 -17.42 11.03
CA ASP A 118 24.27 -18.72 11.53
C ASP A 118 22.94 -19.12 10.87
N VAL A 119 21.97 -18.19 10.76
CA VAL A 119 20.69 -18.44 10.08
C VAL A 119 20.88 -18.75 8.60
N ALA A 120 21.78 -18.03 7.93
CA ALA A 120 22.09 -18.32 6.53
C ALA A 120 22.70 -19.72 6.35
N THR A 121 23.54 -20.14 7.29
CA THR A 121 24.14 -21.48 7.31
C THR A 121 23.08 -22.55 7.57
N LEU A 122 22.20 -22.34 8.54
CA LEU A 122 21.07 -23.24 8.82
C LEU A 122 20.12 -23.35 7.62
N TRP A 123 19.81 -22.24 6.93
CA TRP A 123 18.99 -22.26 5.72
C TRP A 123 19.63 -23.09 4.59
N LYS A 124 20.95 -22.97 4.41
CA LYS A 124 21.71 -23.78 3.44
C LYS A 124 21.76 -25.26 3.83
N ALA A 125 21.71 -25.57 5.13
CA ALA A 125 21.67 -26.93 5.64
C ALA A 125 20.27 -27.59 5.54
N LEU A 126 19.20 -26.81 5.36
CA LEU A 126 17.85 -27.36 5.19
C LEU A 126 17.77 -28.29 3.99
N SER A 127 17.04 -29.39 4.16
CA SER A 127 16.66 -30.31 3.10
C SER A 127 15.76 -29.62 2.06
N THR A 128 15.68 -30.19 0.86
CA THR A 128 14.80 -29.68 -0.21
C THR A 128 13.34 -29.64 0.25
N THR A 129 12.88 -30.66 0.98
CA THR A 129 11.52 -30.76 1.49
C THR A 129 11.18 -29.63 2.46
N GLU A 130 12.09 -29.30 3.38
CA GLU A 130 11.89 -28.19 4.33
C GLU A 130 11.87 -26.84 3.63
N ARG A 131 12.75 -26.62 2.63
CA ARG A 131 12.72 -25.39 1.83
C ARG A 131 11.41 -25.26 1.03
N GLN A 132 10.86 -26.37 0.54
CA GLN A 132 9.56 -26.38 -0.13
C GLN A 132 8.43 -26.02 0.84
N ARG A 133 8.46 -26.51 2.08
CA ARG A 133 7.50 -26.12 3.13
C ARG A 133 7.48 -24.59 3.33
N PHE A 134 8.63 -23.96 3.54
CA PHE A 134 8.70 -22.50 3.71
C PHE A 134 8.34 -21.72 2.44
N THR A 135 8.60 -22.28 1.25
CA THR A 135 8.15 -21.69 -0.02
C THR A 135 6.62 -21.68 -0.11
N LYS A 136 5.96 -22.78 0.26
CA LYS A 136 4.50 -22.88 0.30
C LYS A 136 3.92 -21.88 1.30
N GLU A 137 4.47 -21.85 2.52
CA GLU A 137 4.06 -20.91 3.56
C GLU A 137 4.18 -19.45 3.10
N ALA A 138 5.32 -19.07 2.51
CA ALA A 138 5.50 -17.73 1.97
C ALA A 138 4.49 -17.39 0.86
N SER A 139 4.17 -18.34 -0.01
CA SER A 139 3.14 -18.19 -1.04
C SER A 139 1.77 -17.91 -0.40
N ASP A 140 1.37 -18.69 0.60
CA ASP A 140 0.05 -18.56 1.22
C ASP A 140 -0.08 -17.26 2.02
N ILE A 141 0.98 -16.86 2.74
CA ILE A 141 1.07 -15.54 3.39
C ILE A 141 0.95 -14.40 2.35
N ASN A 142 1.63 -14.53 1.20
CA ASN A 142 1.56 -13.51 0.16
C ASN A 142 0.16 -13.38 -0.46
N LYS A 143 -0.58 -14.49 -0.59
CA LYS A 143 -1.99 -14.45 -1.04
C LYS A 143 -2.86 -13.71 -0.02
N LEU A 144 -2.72 -14.02 1.27
CA LEU A 144 -3.46 -13.33 2.33
C LEU A 144 -3.14 -11.83 2.35
N ARG A 145 -1.86 -11.46 2.26
CA ARG A 145 -1.43 -10.05 2.22
C ARG A 145 -1.91 -9.32 0.98
N ALA A 146 -2.06 -10.00 -0.15
CA ALA A 146 -2.65 -9.38 -1.33
C ALA A 146 -4.12 -8.99 -1.06
N VAL A 147 -4.89 -9.85 -0.39
CA VAL A 147 -6.27 -9.54 0.02
C VAL A 147 -6.32 -8.40 1.05
N GLU A 148 -5.45 -8.43 2.06
CA GLU A 148 -5.35 -7.35 3.06
C GLU A 148 -4.98 -6.02 2.41
N HIS A 149 -4.03 -6.03 1.47
CA HIS A 149 -3.63 -4.86 0.72
C HIS A 149 -4.77 -4.31 -0.14
N ASP A 150 -5.55 -5.18 -0.78
CA ASP A 150 -6.69 -4.76 -1.59
C ASP A 150 -7.77 -4.09 -0.71
N LYS A 151 -8.09 -4.68 0.46
CA LYS A 151 -8.98 -4.07 1.47
C LYS A 151 -8.46 -2.73 2.00
N TRP A 152 -7.17 -2.64 2.31
CA TRP A 152 -6.54 -1.39 2.73
C TRP A 152 -6.65 -0.32 1.64
N ALA A 153 -6.38 -0.70 0.39
CA ALA A 153 -6.44 0.23 -0.72
C ALA A 153 -7.86 0.75 -0.97
N GLU A 154 -8.87 -0.09 -0.77
CA GLU A 154 -10.28 0.30 -0.83
C GLU A 154 -10.64 1.30 0.27
N ALA A 155 -10.20 1.06 1.51
CA ALA A 155 -10.43 1.96 2.63
C ALA A 155 -9.72 3.32 2.46
N VAL A 156 -8.48 3.31 1.94
CA VAL A 156 -7.68 4.53 1.75
C VAL A 156 -8.14 5.33 0.52
N GLY A 157 -8.54 4.64 -0.54
CA GLY A 157 -9.00 5.25 -1.78
C GLY A 157 -7.90 5.68 -2.75
N TYR A 158 -8.27 5.82 -4.02
CA TYR A 158 -7.32 6.03 -5.14
C TYR A 158 -6.44 7.27 -5.00
N THR A 159 -7.05 8.41 -4.65
CA THR A 159 -6.37 9.72 -4.59
C THR A 159 -5.31 9.75 -3.50
N ASN A 160 -5.60 9.18 -2.34
CA ASN A 160 -4.70 9.09 -1.21
C ASN A 160 -3.51 8.15 -1.51
N ILE A 161 -3.75 7.01 -2.16
CA ILE A 161 -2.65 6.13 -2.58
C ILE A 161 -1.72 6.83 -3.60
N LEU A 162 -2.25 7.69 -4.48
CA LEU A 162 -1.41 8.51 -5.36
C LEU A 162 -0.54 9.51 -4.58
N LYS A 163 -1.09 10.16 -3.54
CA LYS A 163 -0.33 11.05 -2.64
C LYS A 163 0.79 10.27 -1.95
N ILE A 164 0.47 9.12 -1.34
CA ILE A 164 1.48 8.23 -0.72
C ILE A 164 2.57 7.83 -1.71
N ASN A 165 2.19 7.43 -2.93
CA ASN A 165 3.15 7.02 -3.95
C ASN A 165 4.07 8.15 -4.41
N ARG A 166 3.59 9.40 -4.43
CA ARG A 166 4.42 10.57 -4.70
C ARG A 166 5.49 10.74 -3.63
N GLU A 167 5.13 10.62 -2.35
CA GLU A 167 6.10 10.72 -1.25
C GLU A 167 7.08 9.56 -1.21
N ARG A 168 6.62 8.33 -1.50
CA ARG A 168 7.49 7.16 -1.57
C ARG A 168 8.56 7.35 -2.64
N VAL A 169 8.19 7.80 -3.84
CA VAL A 169 9.15 8.08 -4.92
C VAL A 169 10.12 9.19 -4.51
N ARG A 170 9.62 10.28 -3.90
CA ARG A 170 10.48 11.37 -3.39
C ARG A 170 11.49 10.85 -2.36
N SER A 171 11.11 9.87 -1.56
CA SER A 171 11.96 9.21 -0.55
C SER A 171 12.79 8.04 -1.10
N GLY A 172 12.82 7.81 -2.43
CA GLY A 172 13.54 6.71 -3.06
C GLY A 172 12.93 5.31 -2.83
N LYS A 173 11.70 5.22 -2.30
CA LYS A 173 10.98 3.97 -2.05
C LYS A 173 10.14 3.57 -3.28
N GLN A 174 9.99 2.27 -3.49
CA GLN A 174 9.11 1.73 -4.54
C GLN A 174 7.64 2.13 -4.31
N LYS A 175 6.93 2.44 -5.41
CA LYS A 175 5.49 2.71 -5.41
C LYS A 175 4.71 1.48 -4.92
N LEU A 176 3.69 1.73 -4.11
CA LEU A 176 2.65 0.77 -3.78
C LEU A 176 1.82 0.46 -5.04
N ARG A 177 1.42 -0.81 -5.15
CA ARG A 177 0.47 -1.25 -6.17
C ARG A 177 -0.87 -0.58 -5.90
N ILE A 178 -1.55 -0.14 -6.95
CA ILE A 178 -2.95 0.32 -6.85
C ILE A 178 -3.84 -0.77 -7.44
N PRO A 179 -4.70 -1.43 -6.66
CA PRO A 179 -5.59 -2.48 -7.16
C PRO A 179 -6.56 -1.93 -8.21
N ALA A 180 -7.01 -2.79 -9.13
CA ALA A 180 -7.95 -2.40 -10.16
C ALA A 180 -9.32 -1.98 -9.58
N SER A 181 -9.74 -2.59 -8.47
CA SER A 181 -10.99 -2.30 -7.75
C SER A 181 -11.09 -0.85 -7.26
N VAL A 182 -9.95 -0.18 -7.04
CA VAL A 182 -9.88 1.20 -6.50
C VAL A 182 -9.69 2.24 -7.62
N ARG A 183 -9.02 1.88 -8.73
CA ARG A 183 -8.72 2.83 -9.81
C ARG A 183 -10.00 3.32 -10.48
N PRO A 184 -10.24 4.62 -10.71
CA PRO A 184 -11.44 5.08 -11.41
C PRO A 184 -11.52 4.47 -12.82
N VAL A 185 -12.72 4.06 -13.24
CA VAL A 185 -12.95 3.66 -14.63
C VAL A 185 -12.76 4.91 -15.48
N ARG A 186 -11.92 4.82 -16.51
CA ARG A 186 -11.68 5.93 -17.45
C ARG A 186 -12.28 5.60 -18.80
N LYS A 187 -12.94 6.56 -19.42
CA LYS A 187 -13.38 6.45 -20.82
C LYS A 187 -12.17 6.13 -21.71
N THR A 188 -12.32 5.11 -22.56
CA THR A 188 -11.23 4.73 -23.47
C THR A 188 -11.09 5.84 -24.51
N PRO A 189 -9.89 6.38 -24.76
CA PRO A 189 -9.72 7.40 -25.79
C PRO A 189 -10.26 6.92 -27.13
N VAL A 190 -10.95 7.79 -27.86
CA VAL A 190 -11.60 7.45 -29.14
C VAL A 190 -10.58 6.89 -30.14
N LEU A 191 -9.39 7.49 -30.22
CA LEU A 191 -8.27 6.99 -31.02
C LEU A 191 -7.89 5.55 -30.67
N SER A 192 -7.96 5.16 -29.40
CA SER A 192 -7.63 3.80 -28.97
C SER A 192 -8.68 2.78 -29.43
N ILE A 193 -9.95 3.18 -29.53
CA ILE A 193 -11.00 2.34 -30.14
C ILE A 193 -10.75 2.18 -31.64
N PHE A 194 -10.42 3.26 -32.34
CA PHE A 194 -10.03 3.22 -33.75
C PHE A 194 -8.83 2.30 -34.01
N VAL A 195 -7.75 2.47 -33.24
CA VAL A 195 -6.55 1.63 -33.35
C VAL A 195 -6.90 0.16 -33.12
N LYS A 196 -7.68 -0.16 -32.07
CA LYS A 196 -8.13 -1.53 -31.82
C LYS A 196 -8.93 -2.10 -32.99
N ALA A 197 -9.83 -1.32 -33.59
CA ALA A 197 -10.61 -1.74 -34.75
C ALA A 197 -9.71 -2.05 -35.97
N LYS A 198 -8.68 -1.24 -36.20
CA LYS A 198 -7.71 -1.43 -37.30
C LYS A 198 -6.78 -2.61 -37.11
N PHE A 199 -6.40 -2.93 -35.87
CA PHE A 199 -5.72 -4.19 -35.56
C PHE A 199 -6.66 -5.39 -35.73
N ALA A 200 -7.93 -5.26 -35.32
CA ALA A 200 -8.91 -6.33 -35.46
C ALA A 200 -9.27 -6.62 -36.93
N SER A 201 -9.23 -5.61 -37.81
CA SER A 201 -9.41 -5.79 -39.25
C SER A 201 -8.20 -6.37 -39.98
N GLY A 202 -7.06 -6.50 -39.30
CA GLY A 202 -5.79 -6.93 -39.89
C GLY A 202 -5.08 -5.86 -40.72
N GLU A 203 -5.60 -4.63 -40.77
CA GLU A 203 -4.96 -3.49 -41.47
C GLU A 203 -3.63 -3.09 -40.80
N PHE A 204 -3.56 -3.29 -39.47
CA PHE A 204 -2.31 -3.22 -38.73
C PHE A 204 -1.86 -4.61 -38.30
N SER A 205 -0.61 -4.95 -38.65
CA SER A 205 0.04 -6.18 -38.22
C SER A 205 1.07 -5.90 -37.11
N TYR A 206 1.16 -6.80 -36.15
CA TYR A 206 2.23 -6.78 -35.13
C TYR A 206 3.62 -7.05 -35.72
N SER A 207 3.71 -7.68 -36.90
CA SER A 207 4.99 -7.97 -37.56
C SER A 207 5.76 -6.73 -37.98
N GLU A 208 5.07 -5.62 -38.26
CA GLU A 208 5.69 -4.34 -38.62
C GLU A 208 6.18 -3.54 -37.40
N GLY A 209 5.90 -4.02 -36.20
CA GLY A 209 6.21 -3.35 -34.94
C GLY A 209 5.13 -2.37 -34.49
N PHE A 210 4.96 -2.23 -33.17
CA PHE A 210 3.92 -1.40 -32.58
C PHE A 210 4.10 0.09 -32.88
N ALA A 211 5.32 0.61 -32.84
CA ALA A 211 5.58 2.04 -33.02
C ALA A 211 5.27 2.52 -34.47
N PRO A 212 5.73 1.84 -35.54
CA PRO A 212 5.32 2.18 -36.91
C PRO A 212 3.81 2.10 -37.14
N ALA A 213 3.14 1.06 -36.62
CA ALA A 213 1.69 0.92 -36.71
C ALA A 213 0.95 2.08 -36.03
N MET A 214 1.40 2.50 -34.83
CA MET A 214 0.80 3.64 -34.11
C MET A 214 1.00 4.97 -34.83
N LYS A 215 2.15 5.16 -35.51
CA LYS A 215 2.40 6.35 -36.32
C LYS A 215 1.41 6.43 -37.49
N ARG A 216 1.27 5.35 -38.26
CA ARG A 216 0.29 5.25 -39.36
C ARG A 216 -1.14 5.44 -38.88
N ALA A 217 -1.50 4.85 -37.73
CA ALA A 217 -2.81 5.06 -37.12
C ALA A 217 -3.08 6.53 -36.80
N GLY A 218 -2.06 7.27 -36.34
CA GLY A 218 -2.17 8.71 -36.09
C GLY A 218 -2.28 9.55 -37.36
N GLU A 219 -1.70 9.11 -38.48
CA GLU A 219 -1.87 9.72 -39.80
C GLU A 219 -3.30 9.48 -40.32
N LEU A 220 -3.72 8.21 -40.39
CA LEU A 220 -5.08 7.84 -40.80
C LEU A 220 -6.15 8.53 -39.94
N TRP A 221 -5.97 8.60 -38.62
CA TRP A 221 -6.92 9.29 -37.73
C TRP A 221 -7.07 10.79 -38.02
N ARG A 222 -6.00 11.45 -38.48
CA ARG A 222 -6.03 12.87 -38.85
C ARG A 222 -6.72 13.08 -40.21
N GLU A 223 -6.60 12.11 -41.11
CA GLU A 223 -7.25 12.13 -42.43
C GLU A 223 -8.77 11.88 -42.36
N LEU A 224 -9.25 11.19 -41.31
CA LEU A 224 -10.69 10.95 -41.13
C LEU A 224 -11.49 12.25 -40.95
N THR A 225 -12.57 12.40 -41.71
CA THR A 225 -13.55 13.48 -41.52
C THR A 225 -14.30 13.31 -40.20
N PRO A 226 -14.91 14.37 -39.64
CA PRO A 226 -15.73 14.26 -38.43
C PRO A 226 -16.85 13.21 -38.54
N SER A 227 -17.47 13.08 -39.71
CA SER A 227 -18.51 12.08 -39.97
C SER A 227 -18.00 10.64 -39.95
N GLN A 228 -16.71 10.42 -40.26
CA GLN A 228 -16.09 9.09 -40.21
C GLN A 228 -15.58 8.71 -38.81
N LYS A 229 -15.58 9.64 -37.85
CA LYS A 229 -15.17 9.40 -36.46
C LYS A 229 -16.30 8.80 -35.62
N VAL A 230 -16.94 7.76 -36.16
CA VAL A 230 -18.08 7.02 -35.55
C VAL A 230 -17.70 6.30 -34.25
N TYR A 231 -16.42 6.34 -33.85
CA TYR A 231 -15.87 5.66 -32.68
C TYR A 231 -16.24 6.32 -31.33
N GLU A 232 -16.82 7.52 -31.34
CA GLU A 232 -17.24 8.20 -30.10
C GLU A 232 -18.33 7.41 -29.36
N ALA A 233 -19.38 7.01 -30.08
CA ALA A 233 -20.46 6.19 -29.53
C ALA A 233 -19.93 4.85 -28.98
N GLN A 234 -18.94 4.26 -29.65
CA GLN A 234 -18.33 3.01 -29.20
C GLN A 234 -17.44 3.21 -27.97
N SER A 235 -16.73 4.33 -27.88
CA SER A 235 -15.98 4.73 -26.67
C SER A 235 -16.91 4.93 -25.47
N ASP A 236 -18.07 5.55 -25.67
CA ASP A 236 -19.09 5.70 -24.63
C ASP A 236 -19.71 4.35 -24.22
N SER A 237 -20.07 3.52 -25.20
CA SER A 237 -20.60 2.18 -24.94
C SER A 237 -19.61 1.32 -24.13
N ASP A 238 -18.33 1.27 -24.55
CA ASP A 238 -17.25 0.58 -23.82
C ASP A 238 -17.08 1.12 -22.39
N TYR A 239 -17.18 2.43 -22.20
CA TYR A 239 -17.11 3.04 -20.89
C TYR A 239 -18.29 2.61 -19.99
N GLN A 240 -19.52 2.65 -20.51
CA GLN A 240 -20.70 2.22 -19.77
C GLN A 240 -20.66 0.72 -19.43
N GLN A 241 -20.20 -0.12 -20.36
CA GLN A 241 -20.02 -1.56 -20.11
C GLN A 241 -19.00 -1.81 -19.00
N ARG A 242 -17.85 -1.12 -19.00
CA ARG A 242 -16.84 -1.26 -17.93
C ARG A 242 -17.32 -0.71 -16.59
N LEU A 243 -18.13 0.35 -16.61
CA LEU A 243 -18.75 0.88 -15.40
C LEU A 243 -19.75 -0.13 -14.81
N ALA A 244 -20.63 -0.69 -15.66
CA ALA A 244 -21.61 -1.70 -15.26
C ALA A 244 -20.97 -3.03 -14.83
N ALA A 245 -19.87 -3.45 -15.47
CA ALA A 245 -19.12 -4.64 -15.05
C ALA A 245 -18.49 -4.44 -13.67
N ARG A 246 -18.03 -3.23 -13.36
CA ARG A 246 -17.46 -2.91 -12.05
C ARG A 246 -18.50 -2.83 -10.94
N SER A 247 -19.71 -2.34 -11.22
CA SER A 247 -20.77 -2.32 -10.21
C SER A 247 -21.29 -3.71 -9.84
N LYS A 248 -20.96 -4.75 -10.64
CA LYS A 248 -21.35 -6.15 -10.40
C LYS A 248 -20.29 -6.97 -9.67
N ALA A 249 -19.05 -6.48 -9.60
CA ALA A 249 -17.91 -7.17 -8.99
C ALA A 249 -17.71 -6.70 -7.54
#